data_AF-A0AAX1UE99-F1
#
_entry.id   AF-A0AAX1UE99-F1
#
_cell.length_a   1.000
_cell.length_b   1.000
_cell.length_c   1.000
_cell.angle_alpha   90.00
_cell.angle_beta   90.00
_cell.angle_gamma   90.00
#
_symmetry.space_group_name_H-M   'P 1'
#
loop_
_entity.id
_entity.type
_entity.pdbx_description
1 polymer ?
#
loop_
_entity_poly.entity_id
_entity_poly.type
_entity_poly.pdbx_seq_one_letter_code
_entity_poly.pdbx_strand_id
1 'polypeptide(L)'
;MVSLYRRLFKSPYFLLFFLSLIQLYFRRYFIESNYTTPIDQWLITNNTITILVNNAFLLLQVKKMGVLKNVRDMVLIRIGKNNFYFQLYKMSFKGLTLYFFTTYIFLSLLFINTLSIVSTYFVFIILNLVIFSLYEVFFNYMIIEQKSTLYIIVPFIFNIVFHYVIVPILFFQI
;
A
#
# COMPACT_ATOMS: atom_id res chain seq x y z
N MET A 1 3.90 -21.80 -3.16
CA MET A 1 3.11 -20.60 -2.79
C MET A 1 3.32 -20.23 -1.32
N VAL A 2 2.95 -21.04 -0.32
CA VAL A 2 3.12 -20.71 1.12
C VAL A 2 4.57 -20.38 1.53
N SER A 3 5.56 -21.08 0.99
CA SER A 3 6.99 -20.79 1.21
C SER A 3 7.43 -19.43 0.65
N LEU A 4 6.79 -18.98 -0.41
CA LEU A 4 6.99 -17.69 -1.09
C LEU A 4 6.46 -16.55 -0.22
N TYR A 5 5.31 -16.75 0.46
CA TYR A 5 4.78 -15.83 1.46
C TYR A 5 5.71 -15.70 2.67
N ARG A 6 6.18 -16.81 3.25
CA ARG A 6 7.14 -16.76 4.38
C ARG A 6 8.42 -15.99 4.02
N ARG A 7 8.89 -16.08 2.78
CA ARG A 7 10.05 -15.29 2.29
C ARG A 7 9.75 -13.81 2.13
N LEU A 8 8.53 -13.43 1.78
CA LEU A 8 8.10 -12.02 1.69
C LEU A 8 7.92 -11.39 3.09
N PHE A 9 7.38 -12.13 4.06
CA PHE A 9 7.26 -11.64 5.45
C PHE A 9 8.60 -11.54 6.19
N LYS A 10 9.59 -12.38 5.85
CA LYS A 10 10.97 -12.27 6.36
C LYS A 10 11.84 -11.26 5.60
N SER A 11 11.24 -10.48 4.71
CA SER A 11 11.95 -9.53 3.87
C SER A 11 12.32 -8.27 4.68
N PRO A 12 13.52 -7.69 4.51
CA PRO A 12 13.86 -6.39 5.12
C PRO A 12 12.90 -5.26 4.70
N TYR A 13 12.20 -5.42 3.57
CA TYR A 13 11.15 -4.48 3.13
C TYR A 13 9.85 -4.58 3.93
N PHE A 14 9.51 -5.77 4.46
CA PHE A 14 8.40 -5.90 5.41
C PHE A 14 8.78 -5.28 6.76
N LEU A 15 10.05 -5.35 7.13
CA LEU A 15 10.59 -4.66 8.29
C LEU A 15 10.56 -3.13 8.11
N LEU A 16 10.93 -2.61 6.93
CA LEU A 16 10.79 -1.19 6.59
C LEU A 16 9.34 -0.71 6.64
N PHE A 17 8.39 -1.55 6.21
CA PHE A 17 6.97 -1.29 6.37
C PHE A 17 6.57 -1.19 7.86
N PHE A 18 6.96 -2.16 8.69
CA PHE A 18 6.71 -2.11 10.14
C PHE A 18 7.38 -0.89 10.80
N LEU A 19 8.61 -0.56 10.41
CA LEU A 19 9.32 0.62 10.88
C LEU A 19 8.63 1.91 10.48
N SER A 20 8.00 1.98 9.30
CA SER A 20 7.22 3.16 8.89
C SER A 20 5.96 3.36 9.75
N LEU A 21 5.30 2.27 10.16
CA LEU A 21 4.18 2.34 11.12
C LEU A 21 4.63 2.77 12.51
N ILE A 22 5.78 2.27 12.97
CA ILE A 22 6.39 2.68 14.24
C ILE A 22 6.77 4.16 14.20
N GLN A 23 7.41 4.62 13.12
CA GLN A 23 7.74 6.03 12.92
C GLN A 23 6.50 6.93 12.94
N LEU A 24 5.39 6.46 12.37
CA LEU A 24 4.10 7.16 12.37
C LEU A 24 3.58 7.36 13.81
N TYR A 25 3.63 6.30 14.62
CA TYR A 25 3.30 6.34 16.04
C TYR A 25 4.22 7.32 16.80
N PHE A 26 5.54 7.19 16.67
CA PHE A 26 6.50 8.03 17.38
C PHE A 26 6.42 9.50 16.97
N ARG A 27 6.25 9.80 15.68
CA ARG A 27 6.13 11.18 15.18
C ARG A 27 4.90 11.88 15.74
N ARG A 28 3.77 11.17 15.82
CA ARG A 28 2.54 11.69 16.42
C ARG A 28 2.67 11.92 17.93
N TYR A 29 3.34 11.01 18.65
CA TYR A 29 3.42 11.10 20.12
C TYR A 29 4.54 11.99 20.66
N PHE A 30 5.68 12.08 19.97
CA PHE A 30 6.89 12.73 20.51
C PHE A 30 7.27 14.03 19.81
N ILE A 31 6.94 14.22 18.53
CA ILE A 31 7.37 15.39 17.75
C ILE A 31 6.26 16.46 17.71
N GLU A 32 5.01 16.04 17.61
CA GLU A 32 3.85 16.93 17.69
C GLU A 32 3.15 16.75 19.04
N SER A 33 3.78 17.26 20.11
CA SER A 33 3.27 17.22 21.49
C SER A 33 1.94 17.96 21.72
N ASN A 34 1.39 18.61 20.69
CA ASN A 34 0.10 19.25 20.73
C ASN A 34 -0.95 18.31 20.13
N TYR A 35 -1.64 17.57 21.00
CA TYR A 35 -2.81 16.73 20.71
C TYR A 35 -4.01 17.50 20.10
N THR A 36 -3.83 18.75 19.72
CA THR A 36 -4.90 19.65 19.29
C THR A 36 -5.37 19.38 17.86
N THR A 37 -4.52 18.84 16.98
CA THR A 37 -4.92 18.52 15.60
C THR A 37 -5.50 17.10 15.55
N PRO A 38 -6.78 16.90 15.19
CA PRO A 38 -7.38 15.59 15.01
C PRO A 38 -6.60 14.70 14.04
N ILE A 39 -6.60 13.38 14.27
CA ILE A 39 -5.72 12.47 13.50
C ILE A 39 -6.08 12.40 12.02
N ASP A 40 -7.36 12.51 11.69
CA ASP A 40 -7.86 12.58 10.32
C ASP A 40 -7.33 13.83 9.61
N GLN A 41 -7.42 15.00 10.25
CA GLN A 41 -6.83 16.23 9.70
C GLN A 41 -5.31 16.12 9.60
N TRP A 42 -4.65 15.50 10.57
CA TRP A 42 -3.21 15.29 10.57
C TRP A 42 -2.75 14.36 9.43
N LEU A 43 -3.45 13.25 9.19
CA LEU A 43 -3.13 12.31 8.10
C LEU A 43 -3.32 12.97 6.73
N ILE A 44 -4.33 13.84 6.58
CA ILE A 44 -4.61 14.55 5.34
C ILE A 44 -3.60 15.69 5.10
N THR A 45 -3.18 16.40 6.16
CA THR A 45 -2.19 17.51 6.06
C THR A 45 -0.75 17.00 5.95
N ASN A 46 -0.38 15.96 6.71
CA ASN A 46 0.96 15.36 6.69
C ASN A 46 1.08 14.20 5.67
N ASN A 47 0.84 14.52 4.39
CA ASN A 47 0.98 13.63 3.23
C ASN A 47 2.31 12.82 3.19
N THR A 48 3.38 13.31 3.83
CA THR A 48 4.69 12.64 3.86
C THR A 48 4.62 11.19 4.38
N ILE A 49 3.75 10.94 5.35
CA ILE A 49 3.63 9.64 6.00
C ILE A 49 2.89 8.63 5.11
N THR A 50 1.80 9.06 4.49
CA THR A 50 1.00 8.23 3.60
C THR A 50 1.77 7.93 2.32
N ILE A 51 2.60 8.87 1.85
CA ILE A 51 3.58 8.65 0.79
C ILE A 51 4.58 7.56 1.19
N LEU A 52 5.15 7.59 2.41
CA LEU A 52 6.11 6.58 2.88
C LEU A 52 5.48 5.18 2.91
N VAL A 53 4.27 5.08 3.46
CA VAL A 53 3.48 3.85 3.54
C VAL A 53 3.23 3.32 2.11
N ASN A 54 2.75 4.15 1.19
CA ASN A 54 2.48 3.76 -0.19
C ASN A 54 3.76 3.36 -0.95
N ASN A 55 4.89 4.05 -0.71
CA ASN A 55 6.17 3.68 -1.29
C ASN A 55 6.69 2.34 -0.76
N ALA A 56 6.50 2.03 0.53
CA ALA A 56 6.82 0.73 1.09
C ALA A 56 5.99 -0.39 0.44
N PHE A 57 4.69 -0.13 0.18
CA PHE A 57 3.84 -1.05 -0.56
C PHE A 57 4.33 -1.27 -2.00
N LEU A 58 4.68 -0.20 -2.70
CA LEU A 58 5.22 -0.28 -4.07
C LEU A 58 6.50 -1.14 -4.12
N LEU A 59 7.44 -0.94 -3.19
CA LEU A 59 8.66 -1.75 -3.11
C LEU A 59 8.35 -3.24 -2.89
N LEU A 60 7.37 -3.56 -2.05
CA LEU A 60 6.91 -4.95 -1.87
C LEU A 60 6.34 -5.54 -3.17
N GLN A 61 5.57 -4.76 -3.93
CA GLN A 61 5.03 -5.20 -5.23
C GLN A 61 6.12 -5.42 -6.27
N VAL A 62 7.13 -4.53 -6.34
CA VAL A 62 8.29 -4.69 -7.23
C VAL A 62 9.02 -6.01 -6.94
N LYS A 63 9.27 -6.30 -5.66
CA LYS A 63 9.92 -7.55 -5.27
C LYS A 63 9.06 -8.77 -5.61
N LYS A 64 7.76 -8.71 -5.33
CA LYS A 64 6.79 -9.76 -5.70
C LYS A 64 6.82 -10.02 -7.21
N MET A 65 6.81 -8.96 -8.03
CA MET A 65 6.90 -9.06 -9.49
C MET A 65 8.19 -9.75 -9.93
N GLY A 66 9.35 -9.36 -9.39
CA GLY A 66 10.64 -9.98 -9.74
C GLY A 66 10.65 -11.49 -9.48
N VAL A 67 10.16 -11.92 -8.31
CA VAL A 67 10.10 -13.35 -7.99
C VAL A 67 9.10 -14.09 -8.88
N LEU A 68 7.91 -13.52 -9.11
CA LEU A 68 6.85 -14.17 -9.89
C LEU A 68 7.18 -14.26 -11.38
N LYS A 69 7.86 -13.27 -11.96
CA LYS A 69 8.33 -13.35 -13.35
C LYS A 69 9.34 -14.48 -13.55
N ASN A 70 10.25 -14.67 -12.59
CA ASN A 70 11.29 -15.71 -12.67
C ASN A 70 10.73 -17.14 -12.59
N VAL A 71 9.59 -17.34 -11.93
CA VAL A 71 8.97 -18.66 -11.78
C VAL A 71 7.76 -18.85 -12.71
N ARG A 72 7.39 -17.84 -13.50
CA ARG A 72 6.15 -17.83 -14.29
C ARG A 72 6.04 -19.04 -15.20
N ASP A 73 7.03 -19.26 -16.05
CA ASP A 73 6.95 -20.25 -17.11
C ASP A 73 6.90 -21.68 -16.54
N MET A 74 7.68 -21.95 -15.47
CA MET A 74 7.61 -23.22 -14.73
C MET A 74 6.23 -23.46 -14.10
N VAL A 75 5.61 -22.39 -13.57
CA VAL A 75 4.28 -22.48 -12.95
C VAL A 75 3.20 -22.67 -14.03
N LEU A 76 3.27 -21.92 -15.14
CA LEU A 76 2.33 -22.06 -16.26
C LEU A 76 2.30 -23.48 -16.81
N ILE A 77 3.46 -24.12 -16.97
CA ILE A 77 3.57 -25.52 -17.41
C ILE A 77 2.86 -26.47 -16.43
N ARG A 78 2.96 -26.21 -15.12
CA ARG A 78 2.47 -27.13 -14.09
C ARG A 78 0.97 -27.01 -13.79
N ILE A 79 0.43 -25.79 -13.74
CA ILE A 79 -0.96 -25.56 -13.30
C ILE A 79 -1.86 -24.98 -14.39
N GLY A 80 -1.31 -24.56 -15.53
CA GLY A 80 -2.04 -23.93 -16.61
C GLY A 80 -2.26 -22.42 -16.41
N LYS A 81 -2.49 -21.73 -17.54
CA LYS A 81 -2.57 -20.26 -17.63
C LYS A 81 -3.67 -19.64 -16.77
N ASN A 82 -4.90 -20.15 -16.89
CA ASN A 82 -6.06 -19.59 -16.18
C ASN A 82 -5.94 -19.75 -14.65
N ASN A 83 -5.44 -20.90 -14.20
CA ASN A 83 -5.21 -21.16 -12.78
C ASN A 83 -4.09 -20.28 -12.22
N PHE A 84 -3.05 -20.00 -13.00
CA PHE A 84 -2.00 -19.06 -12.61
C PHE A 84 -2.57 -17.64 -12.40
N TYR A 85 -3.39 -17.15 -13.34
CA TYR A 85 -4.03 -15.83 -13.22
C TYR A 85 -4.93 -15.76 -11.99
N PHE A 86 -5.79 -16.76 -11.79
CA PHE A 86 -6.66 -16.83 -10.62
C PHE A 86 -5.87 -16.82 -9.31
N GLN A 87 -4.76 -17.58 -9.23
CA GLN A 87 -3.89 -17.59 -8.06
C GLN A 87 -3.20 -16.24 -7.82
N LEU A 88 -2.82 -15.53 -8.88
CA LEU A 88 -2.24 -14.18 -8.83
C LEU A 88 -3.23 -13.19 -8.23
N TYR A 89 -4.45 -13.12 -8.76
CA TYR A 89 -5.49 -12.23 -8.22
C TYR A 89 -5.89 -12.59 -6.79
N LYS A 90 -5.99 -13.88 -6.46
CA LYS A 90 -6.25 -14.34 -5.08
C LYS A 90 -5.13 -13.92 -4.12
N MET A 91 -3.88 -13.96 -4.57
CA MET A 91 -2.72 -13.50 -3.78
C MET A 91 -2.75 -11.98 -3.59
N SER A 92 -3.06 -11.23 -4.64
CA SER A 92 -3.22 -9.77 -4.57
C SER A 92 -4.32 -9.34 -3.61
N PHE A 93 -5.49 -10.00 -3.67
CA PHE A 93 -6.59 -9.69 -2.77
C PHE A 93 -6.21 -9.90 -1.29
N LYS A 94 -5.51 -11.00 -0.98
CA LYS A 94 -4.99 -11.27 0.38
C LYS A 94 -3.94 -10.25 0.83
N GLY A 95 -3.05 -9.86 -0.08
CA GLY A 95 -2.03 -8.84 0.19
C GLY A 95 -2.66 -7.50 0.52
N LEU A 96 -3.65 -7.09 -0.28
CA LEU A 96 -4.37 -5.83 -0.12
C LEU A 96 -5.17 -5.79 1.18
N THR A 97 -5.93 -6.85 1.49
CA THR A 97 -6.65 -6.94 2.77
C THR A 97 -5.71 -6.88 3.96
N LEU A 98 -4.65 -7.70 3.97
CA LEU A 98 -3.67 -7.68 5.07
C LEU A 98 -3.04 -6.30 5.24
N TYR A 99 -2.72 -5.62 4.12
CA TYR A 99 -2.15 -4.29 4.15
C TYR A 99 -3.13 -3.28 4.74
N PHE A 100 -4.37 -3.24 4.23
CA PHE A 100 -5.42 -2.35 4.70
C PHE A 100 -5.72 -2.51 6.20
N PHE A 101 -5.82 -3.76 6.68
CA PHE A 101 -6.05 -4.05 8.09
C PHE A 101 -4.88 -3.60 8.99
N THR A 102 -3.63 -3.85 8.56
CA THR A 102 -2.45 -3.53 9.38
C THR A 102 -2.06 -2.05 9.37
N THR A 103 -2.39 -1.31 8.31
CA THR A 103 -2.14 0.14 8.25
C THR A 103 -3.33 0.93 8.77
N TYR A 104 -4.48 0.84 8.11
CA TYR A 104 -5.55 1.79 8.36
C TYR A 104 -6.38 1.41 9.57
N ILE A 105 -6.86 0.17 9.68
CA ILE A 105 -7.70 -0.27 10.80
C ILE A 105 -6.92 -0.27 12.12
N PHE A 106 -5.67 -0.76 12.12
CA PHE A 106 -4.82 -0.75 13.30
C PHE A 106 -4.53 0.68 13.79
N LEU A 107 -4.24 1.62 12.88
CA LEU A 107 -4.10 3.03 13.25
C LEU A 107 -5.43 3.63 13.73
N SER A 108 -6.57 3.30 13.12
CA SER A 108 -7.88 3.76 13.60
C SER A 108 -8.12 3.35 15.04
N LEU A 109 -7.79 2.10 15.40
CA LEU A 109 -7.99 1.58 16.75
C LEU A 109 -7.09 2.26 17.78
N LEU A 110 -5.83 2.52 17.43
CA LEU A 110 -4.88 3.22 18.31
C LEU A 110 -5.29 4.67 18.60
N PHE A 111 -6.02 5.29 17.68
CA PHE A 111 -6.28 6.72 17.70
C PHE A 111 -7.78 7.07 17.60
N ILE A 112 -8.65 6.14 18.01
CA ILE A 112 -10.10 6.30 17.83
C ILE A 112 -10.66 7.53 18.59
N ASN A 113 -10.06 7.84 19.73
CA ASN A 113 -10.46 8.96 20.59
C ASN A 113 -10.02 10.33 20.06
N THR A 114 -9.22 10.39 18.98
CA THR A 114 -8.68 11.65 18.41
C THR A 114 -9.22 11.93 17.01
N LEU A 115 -10.20 11.15 16.54
CA LEU A 115 -10.93 11.40 15.29
C LEU A 115 -11.97 12.51 15.52
N SER A 116 -11.87 13.60 14.77
CA SER A 116 -12.87 14.68 14.85
C SER A 116 -13.93 14.57 13.76
N ILE A 117 -13.55 14.17 12.54
CA ILE A 117 -14.47 14.08 11.41
C ILE A 117 -14.40 12.69 10.77
N VAL A 118 -15.29 11.81 11.23
CA VAL A 118 -15.37 10.40 10.82
C VAL A 118 -15.58 10.26 9.30
N SER A 119 -16.36 11.15 8.66
CA SER A 119 -16.66 11.08 7.23
C SER A 119 -15.44 11.33 6.34
N THR A 120 -14.66 12.39 6.59
CA THR A 120 -13.41 12.69 5.86
C THR A 120 -12.39 11.58 6.01
N TYR A 121 -12.31 11.00 7.21
CA TYR A 121 -11.45 9.86 7.48
C TYR A 121 -11.83 8.64 6.64
N PHE A 122 -13.13 8.31 6.55
CA PHE A 122 -13.60 7.23 5.69
C PHE A 122 -13.33 7.47 4.20
N VAL A 123 -13.55 8.70 3.71
CA VAL A 123 -13.22 9.06 2.31
C VAL A 123 -11.73 8.86 2.04
N PHE A 124 -10.87 9.30 2.97
CA PHE A 124 -9.42 9.13 2.87
C PHE A 124 -9.00 7.64 2.82
N ILE A 125 -9.58 6.81 3.69
CA ILE A 125 -9.37 5.36 3.72
C ILE A 125 -9.78 4.71 2.39
N ILE A 126 -10.96 5.05 1.87
CA ILE A 126 -11.47 4.50 0.63
C ILE A 126 -10.57 4.88 -0.55
N LEU A 127 -10.11 6.13 -0.63
CA LEU A 127 -9.20 6.57 -1.68
C LEU A 127 -7.88 5.77 -1.65
N ASN A 128 -7.29 5.55 -0.48
CA ASN A 128 -6.08 4.74 -0.37
C ASN A 128 -6.30 3.27 -0.77
N LEU A 129 -7.45 2.68 -0.39
CA LEU A 129 -7.81 1.33 -0.81
C LEU A 129 -7.95 1.21 -2.34
N VAL A 130 -8.56 2.20 -2.99
CA VAL A 130 -8.67 2.27 -4.45
C VAL A 130 -7.27 2.29 -5.09
N ILE A 131 -6.35 3.11 -4.59
CA ILE A 131 -4.98 3.19 -5.11
C ILE A 131 -4.23 1.86 -4.99
N PHE A 132 -4.28 1.21 -3.82
CA PHE A 132 -3.60 -0.08 -3.65
C PHE A 132 -4.19 -1.14 -4.56
N SER A 133 -5.49 -1.08 -4.83
CA SER A 133 -6.15 -1.97 -5.77
C SER A 133 -5.63 -1.74 -7.19
N LEU A 134 -5.51 -0.48 -7.61
CA LEU A 134 -4.94 -0.11 -8.91
C LEU A 134 -3.49 -0.59 -9.05
N TYR A 135 -2.67 -0.44 -8.01
CA TYR A 135 -1.30 -0.95 -8.01
C TYR A 135 -1.26 -2.48 -8.15
N GLU A 136 -2.02 -3.22 -7.36
CA GLU A 136 -2.07 -4.68 -7.46
C GLU A 136 -2.51 -5.15 -8.87
N VAL A 137 -3.52 -4.51 -9.46
CA VAL A 137 -3.96 -4.81 -10.83
C VAL A 137 -2.84 -4.51 -11.84
N PHE A 138 -2.18 -3.35 -11.72
CA PHE A 138 -1.08 -2.97 -12.60
C PHE A 138 0.09 -3.95 -12.52
N PHE A 139 0.53 -4.30 -11.31
CA PHE A 139 1.63 -5.25 -11.13
C PHE A 139 1.28 -6.66 -11.60
N ASN A 140 0.03 -7.10 -11.41
CA ASN A 140 -0.42 -8.38 -11.97
C ASN A 140 -0.37 -8.38 -13.50
N TYR A 141 -0.87 -7.32 -14.14
CA TYR A 141 -0.77 -7.15 -15.59
C TYR A 141 0.68 -7.19 -16.07
N MET A 142 1.58 -6.49 -15.39
CA MET A 142 3.01 -6.49 -15.67
C MET A 142 3.67 -7.88 -15.57
N ILE A 143 3.22 -8.73 -14.64
CA ILE A 143 3.69 -10.11 -14.49
C ILE A 143 3.16 -10.99 -15.62
N ILE A 144 1.86 -10.86 -15.93
CA ILE A 144 1.17 -11.63 -16.96
C ILE A 144 1.81 -11.40 -18.32
N GLU A 145 1.95 -10.12 -18.70
CA GLU A 145 2.45 -9.70 -20.01
C GLU A 145 3.99 -9.62 -20.07
N GLN A 146 4.70 -10.01 -19.01
CA GLN A 146 6.18 -9.99 -18.96
C GLN A 146 6.82 -8.66 -19.36
N LYS A 147 6.12 -7.54 -19.14
CA LYS A 147 6.59 -6.19 -19.49
C LYS A 147 7.89 -5.83 -18.75
N SER A 148 8.66 -4.88 -19.28
CA SER A 148 9.93 -4.44 -18.67
C SER A 148 9.75 -3.91 -17.23
N THR A 149 10.75 -4.08 -16.38
CA THR A 149 10.76 -3.48 -15.02
C THR A 149 10.76 -1.95 -15.05
N LEU A 150 11.11 -1.31 -16.17
CA LEU A 150 11.08 0.16 -16.31
C LEU A 150 9.68 0.76 -16.08
N TYR A 151 8.61 0.02 -16.36
CA TYR A 151 7.23 0.47 -16.14
C TYR A 151 6.86 0.61 -14.65
N ILE A 152 7.73 0.23 -13.72
CA ILE A 152 7.58 0.55 -12.29
C ILE A 152 7.48 2.07 -12.07
N ILE A 153 8.01 2.90 -12.98
CA ILE A 153 7.91 4.36 -12.86
C ILE A 153 6.46 4.87 -12.85
N VAL A 154 5.54 4.15 -13.50
CA VAL A 154 4.12 4.53 -13.63
C VAL A 154 3.43 4.61 -12.26
N PRO A 155 3.45 3.56 -11.42
CA PRO A 155 2.83 3.66 -10.10
C PRO A 155 3.54 4.65 -9.17
N PHE A 156 4.84 4.94 -9.35
CA PHE A 156 5.51 6.01 -8.61
C PHE A 156 4.99 7.40 -8.99
N ILE A 157 4.88 7.69 -10.30
CA ILE A 157 4.30 8.95 -10.79
C ILE A 157 2.85 9.09 -10.30
N PHE A 158 2.07 8.00 -10.39
CA PHE A 158 0.69 8.00 -9.91
C PHE A 158 0.61 8.27 -8.40
N ASN A 159 1.53 7.73 -7.59
CA ASN A 159 1.58 7.99 -6.15
C ASN A 159 1.84 9.46 -5.82
N ILE A 160 2.72 10.11 -6.60
CA ILE A 160 3.03 11.54 -6.46
C ILE A 160 1.80 12.37 -6.85
N VAL A 161 1.23 12.13 -8.03
CA VAL A 161 0.04 12.86 -8.50
C VAL A 161 -1.12 12.71 -7.51
N PHE A 162 -1.33 11.51 -6.97
CA PHE A 162 -2.38 11.30 -5.99
C PHE A 162 -2.21 12.17 -4.74
N HIS A 163 -1.04 12.15 -4.11
CA HIS A 163 -0.84 12.85 -2.83
C HIS A 163 -0.66 14.35 -2.98
N TYR A 164 -0.11 14.83 -4.10
CA TYR A 164 0.20 16.24 -4.28
C TYR A 164 -0.81 17.00 -5.15
N VAL A 165 -1.70 16.29 -5.86
CA VAL A 165 -2.75 16.91 -6.69
C VAL A 165 -4.13 16.50 -6.22
N ILE A 166 -4.42 15.19 -6.16
CA ILE A 166 -5.79 14.68 -5.91
C ILE A 166 -6.21 14.92 -4.47
N VAL A 167 -5.39 14.52 -3.49
CA VAL A 167 -5.70 14.72 -2.06
C VAL A 167 -5.91 16.21 -1.74
N PRO A 168 -5.02 17.14 -2.15
CA PRO A 168 -5.24 18.54 -1.87
C PRO A 168 -6.52 19.12 -2.48
N ILE A 169 -6.86 18.78 -3.72
CA ILE A 169 -8.09 19.26 -4.37
C ILE A 169 -9.34 18.78 -3.63
N LEU A 170 -9.35 17.52 -3.16
CA LEU A 170 -10.53 16.93 -2.52
C LEU A 170 -10.74 17.40 -1.08
N PHE A 171 -9.68 17.76 -0.36
CA PHE A 171 -9.75 18.03 1.08
C PHE A 171 -9.37 19.46 1.50
N PHE A 172 -8.65 20.22 0.67
CA PHE A 172 -8.18 21.57 0.98
C PHE A 172 -8.65 22.61 -0.04
N GLN A 173 -9.86 22.43 -0.59
CA GLN A 173 -10.45 23.33 -1.60
C GLN A 173 -10.00 24.78 -1.40
N ILE A 174 -9.24 25.29 -2.39
CA ILE A 174 -8.93 26.71 -2.58
C ILE A 174 -10.23 27.49 -2.71
#